data_AF-A0A183HLG2-F1
#
_entry.id   AF-A0A183HLG2-F1
#
_cell.length_a   1.000
_cell.length_b   1.000
_cell.length_c   1.000
_cell.angle_alpha   90.00
_cell.angle_beta   90.00
_cell.angle_gamma   90.00
#
_symmetry.space_group_name_H-M   'P 1'
#
loop_
_entity.id
_entity.type
_entity.pdbx_description
1 polymer ?
#
loop_
_entity_poly.entity_id
_entity_poly.type
_entity_poly.pdbx_seq_one_letter_code
_entity_poly.pdbx_strand_id
1 'polypeptide(L)'
;LFQFTELCNKIVQEARYGTRDDGSLTLTINGIYIKQDKRGNVEVNCRPKHISCSPSDGIVHVRTNVVDMAVQEDDKAFVKRGLKRVHVSRSGMVVSDGNCITSMDHFGHIISSA
;
A
#
# COMPACT_ATOMS: atom_id res chain seq x y z
N LEU A 1 -24.63 -14.47 -11.70
CA LEU A 1 -24.96 -13.44 -10.69
C LEU A 1 -25.39 -14.06 -9.37
N PHE A 2 -26.45 -14.90 -9.35
CA PHE A 2 -26.95 -15.55 -8.12
C PHE A 2 -25.89 -16.29 -7.30
N GLN A 3 -25.10 -17.17 -7.91
CA GLN A 3 -24.03 -17.91 -7.22
C GLN A 3 -22.95 -17.01 -6.62
N PHE A 4 -22.66 -15.87 -7.26
CA PHE A 4 -21.69 -14.91 -6.74
C PHE A 4 -22.24 -14.19 -5.51
N THR A 5 -23.52 -13.80 -5.53
CA THR A 5 -24.20 -13.20 -4.40
C THR A 5 -24.27 -14.15 -3.20
N GLU A 6 -24.58 -15.43 -3.42
CA GLU A 6 -24.60 -16.45 -2.36
C GLU A 6 -23.22 -16.61 -1.71
N LEU A 7 -22.15 -16.67 -2.52
CA LEU A 7 -20.78 -16.73 -2.02
C LEU A 7 -20.43 -15.50 -1.17
N CYS A 8 -20.73 -14.30 -1.65
CA CYS A 8 -20.48 -13.05 -0.91
C CYS A 8 -21.25 -13.02 0.41
N ASN A 9 -22.52 -13.42 0.41
CA ASN A 9 -23.34 -13.48 1.62
C ASN A 9 -22.74 -14.44 2.65
N LYS A 10 -22.27 -15.61 2.21
CA LYS A 10 -21.59 -16.58 3.09
C LYS A 10 -20.32 -15.98 3.69
N ILE A 11 -19.48 -15.31 2.89
CA ILE A 11 -18.26 -14.64 3.36
C ILE A 11 -18.57 -13.59 4.42
N VAL A 12 -19.61 -12.79 4.21
CA VAL A 12 -20.03 -11.74 5.16
C VAL A 12 -20.55 -12.36 6.46
N GLN A 13 -21.32 -13.45 6.39
CA GLN A 13 -21.83 -14.17 7.57
C GLN A 13 -20.71 -14.79 8.42
N GLU A 14 -19.62 -15.22 7.80
CA GLU A 14 -18.45 -15.80 8.48
C GLU A 14 -17.47 -14.73 9.01
N ALA A 15 -17.66 -13.46 8.63
CA ALA A 15 -16.80 -12.37 9.04
C ALA A 15 -16.91 -12.12 10.56
N ARG A 16 -15.77 -11.81 11.19
CA ARG A 16 -15.68 -11.50 12.62
C ARG A 16 -15.19 -10.08 12.80
N TYR A 17 -15.92 -9.27 13.54
CA TYR A 17 -15.52 -7.90 13.86
C TYR A 17 -15.62 -7.64 15.35
N GLY A 18 -14.88 -6.65 15.83
CA GLY A 18 -14.93 -6.26 17.23
C GLY A 18 -13.96 -5.14 17.58
N THR A 19 -14.16 -4.60 18.77
CA THR A 19 -13.29 -3.60 19.39
C THR A 19 -12.39 -4.29 20.40
N ARG A 20 -11.09 -3.98 20.39
CA ARG A 20 -10.11 -4.47 21.37
C ARG A 20 -10.01 -3.54 22.58
N ASP A 21 -9.37 -4.01 23.65
CA ASP A 21 -9.16 -3.24 24.89
C ASP A 21 -8.36 -1.94 24.66
N ASP A 22 -7.45 -1.95 23.68
CA ASP A 22 -6.71 -0.77 23.24
C ASP A 22 -7.58 0.23 22.45
N GLY A 23 -8.85 -0.09 22.22
CA GLY A 23 -9.86 0.62 21.44
C GLY A 23 -9.66 0.55 19.92
N SER A 24 -8.79 -0.33 19.43
CA SER A 24 -8.70 -0.62 18.00
C SER A 24 -9.91 -1.40 17.50
N LEU A 25 -10.35 -1.09 16.29
CA LEU A 25 -11.39 -1.85 15.57
C LEU A 25 -10.71 -2.91 14.72
N THR A 26 -11.29 -4.11 14.70
CA THR A 26 -10.77 -5.24 13.91
C THR A 26 -11.87 -5.91 13.11
N LEU A 27 -11.51 -6.40 11.93
CA LEU A 27 -12.36 -7.19 11.04
C LEU A 27 -11.53 -8.32 10.44
N THR A 28 -11.96 -9.56 10.63
CA THR A 28 -11.45 -10.73 9.91
C THR A 28 -12.51 -11.20 8.94
N ILE A 29 -12.21 -11.16 7.64
CA ILE A 29 -13.15 -11.56 6.57
C ILE A 29 -12.39 -12.28 5.48
N ASN A 30 -12.84 -13.48 5.10
CA ASN A 30 -12.22 -14.28 4.04
C ASN A 30 -10.68 -14.45 4.18
N GLY A 31 -10.20 -14.70 5.41
CA GLY A 31 -8.76 -14.82 5.70
C GLY A 31 -7.96 -13.51 5.68
N ILE A 32 -8.61 -12.37 5.45
CA ILE A 32 -8.01 -11.03 5.52
C ILE A 32 -8.25 -10.47 6.92
N TYR A 33 -7.19 -9.99 7.56
CA TYR A 33 -7.27 -9.29 8.83
C TYR A 33 -7.10 -7.79 8.63
N ILE A 34 -8.10 -7.01 9.03
CA ILE A 34 -8.12 -5.56 8.95
C ILE A 34 -8.12 -5.01 10.37
N LYS A 35 -7.25 -4.04 10.66
CA LYS A 35 -7.17 -3.34 11.94
C LYS A 35 -7.21 -1.83 11.68
N GLN A 36 -7.98 -1.12 12.48
CA GLN A 36 -7.92 0.34 12.59
C GLN A 36 -7.58 0.72 14.03
N ASP A 37 -6.54 1.53 14.25
CA ASP A 37 -6.21 2.03 15.58
C ASP A 37 -7.03 3.29 15.97
N LYS A 38 -6.81 3.80 17.19
CA LYS A 38 -7.48 5.02 17.70
C LYS A 38 -7.15 6.30 16.93
N ARG A 39 -6.01 6.35 16.23
CA ARG A 39 -5.63 7.49 15.37
C ARG A 39 -6.25 7.39 13.98
N GLY A 40 -6.88 6.26 13.67
CA GLY A 40 -7.45 5.97 12.36
C GLY A 40 -6.44 5.35 11.40
N ASN A 41 -5.26 4.94 11.87
CA ASN A 41 -4.32 4.19 11.03
C ASN A 41 -4.91 2.82 10.72
N VAL A 42 -4.83 2.40 9.46
CA VAL A 42 -5.41 1.15 8.97
C VAL A 42 -4.31 0.20 8.50
N GLU A 43 -4.42 -1.06 8.91
CA GLU A 43 -3.61 -2.17 8.42
C GLU A 43 -4.51 -3.25 7.82
N VAL A 44 -4.20 -3.69 6.60
CA VAL A 44 -4.82 -4.83 5.92
C VAL A 44 -3.76 -5.91 5.73
N ASN A 45 -3.92 -7.00 6.45
CA ASN A 45 -3.00 -8.12 6.49
C ASN A 45 -3.59 -9.32 5.75
N CYS A 46 -2.96 -9.71 4.64
CA CYS A 46 -3.33 -10.87 3.85
C CYS A 46 -2.02 -11.53 3.36
N ARG A 47 -1.31 -12.22 4.26
CA ARG A 47 0.08 -12.66 4.01
C ARG A 47 0.23 -13.41 2.67
N PRO A 48 1.29 -13.12 1.88
CA PRO A 48 2.40 -12.19 2.16
C PRO A 48 2.09 -10.71 1.81
N LYS A 49 0.85 -10.39 1.43
CA LYS A 49 0.41 -9.04 1.06
C LYS A 49 0.06 -8.24 2.31
N HIS A 50 0.38 -6.96 2.27
CA HIS A 50 0.18 -6.04 3.36
C HIS A 50 -0.13 -4.65 2.80
N ILE A 51 -1.13 -3.98 3.37
CA ILE A 51 -1.39 -2.57 3.11
C ILE A 51 -1.44 -1.86 4.46
N SER A 52 -0.70 -0.76 4.61
CA SER A 52 -0.86 0.14 5.75
C SER A 52 -1.12 1.57 5.27
N CYS A 53 -1.88 2.30 6.05
CA CYS A 53 -2.25 3.68 5.79
C CYS A 53 -2.29 4.45 7.10
N SER A 54 -1.61 5.59 7.14
CA SER A 54 -1.77 6.61 8.17
C SER A 54 -2.31 7.88 7.51
N PRO A 55 -3.62 8.14 7.60
CA PRO A 55 -4.22 9.32 6.98
C PRO A 55 -3.69 10.64 7.53
N SER A 56 -3.40 10.71 8.84
CA SER A 56 -2.88 11.93 9.48
C SER A 56 -1.46 12.25 9.02
N ASP A 57 -0.67 11.21 8.77
CA ASP A 57 0.74 11.34 8.48
C ASP A 57 0.98 11.36 6.94
N GLY A 58 -0.08 11.16 6.14
CA GLY A 58 0.00 11.12 4.68
C GLY A 58 0.73 9.89 4.14
N ILE A 59 0.89 8.85 4.96
CA ILE A 59 1.70 7.67 4.64
C ILE A 59 0.79 6.55 4.15
N VAL A 60 1.16 5.91 3.04
CA VAL A 60 0.52 4.70 2.54
C VAL A 60 1.60 3.74 2.08
N HIS A 61 1.53 2.48 2.47
CA HIS A 61 2.42 1.42 2.00
C HIS A 61 1.61 0.23 1.49
N VAL A 62 1.87 -0.18 0.25
CA VAL A 62 1.25 -1.34 -0.39
C VAL A 62 2.35 -2.31 -0.78
N ARG A 63 2.36 -3.47 -0.13
CA ARG A 63 3.26 -4.58 -0.43
C ARG A 63 2.47 -5.78 -0.90
N THR A 64 2.79 -6.24 -2.10
CA THR A 64 2.23 -7.47 -2.70
C THR A 64 3.35 -8.35 -3.20
N ASN A 65 2.99 -9.46 -3.85
CA ASN A 65 3.94 -10.32 -4.56
C ASN A 65 4.47 -9.70 -5.88
N VAL A 66 3.81 -8.66 -6.41
CA VAL A 66 4.14 -8.08 -7.72
C VAL A 66 4.71 -6.68 -7.58
N VAL A 67 4.19 -5.91 -6.63
CA VAL A 67 4.54 -4.50 -6.41
C VAL A 67 4.80 -4.23 -4.94
N ASP A 68 5.79 -3.37 -4.69
CA ASP A 68 6.05 -2.73 -3.41
C ASP A 68 6.09 -1.22 -3.66
N MET A 69 5.19 -0.47 -3.03
CA MET A 69 5.06 0.96 -3.27
C MET A 69 4.64 1.69 -2.01
N ALA A 70 5.19 2.88 -1.78
CA ALA A 70 4.75 3.71 -0.67
C ALA A 70 4.78 5.19 -1.02
N VAL A 71 3.90 5.93 -0.35
CA VAL A 71 4.05 7.36 -0.08
C VAL A 71 4.51 7.46 1.38
N GLN A 72 5.61 8.15 1.61
CA GLN A 72 6.27 8.30 2.91
C GLN A 72 6.27 9.77 3.34
N GLU A 73 6.78 10.04 4.53
CA GLU A 73 7.06 11.38 5.02
C GLU A 73 7.94 12.18 4.02
N ASP A 74 7.88 13.50 4.12
CA ASP A 74 8.58 14.46 3.25
C ASP A 74 8.20 14.42 1.76
N ASP A 75 6.97 14.01 1.43
CA ASP A 75 6.48 13.87 0.05
C ASP A 75 7.36 12.95 -0.81
N LYS A 76 7.96 11.92 -0.18
CA LYS A 76 8.72 10.90 -0.90
C LYS A 76 7.77 9.78 -1.32
N ALA A 77 7.91 9.31 -2.55
CA ALA A 77 7.16 8.18 -3.04
C ALA A 77 8.05 7.21 -3.80
N PHE A 78 7.71 5.93 -3.77
CA PHE A 78 8.35 4.94 -4.60
C PHE A 78 7.38 3.88 -5.10
N VAL A 79 7.73 3.26 -6.22
CA VAL A 79 7.13 2.01 -6.69
C VAL A 79 8.22 1.09 -7.22
N LYS A 80 8.15 -0.18 -6.86
CA LYS A 80 9.06 -1.23 -7.30
C LYS A 80 8.26 -2.41 -7.82
N ARG A 81 8.60 -2.88 -9.03
CA ARG A 81 8.03 -4.08 -9.67
C ARG A 81 9.15 -4.85 -10.35
N GLY A 82 9.59 -5.95 -9.74
CA GLY A 82 10.75 -6.71 -10.20
C GLY A 82 12.02 -5.85 -10.16
N LEU A 83 12.69 -5.70 -11.30
CA LEU A 83 13.87 -4.83 -11.46
C LEU A 83 13.50 -3.35 -11.73
N LYS A 84 12.24 -3.08 -12.07
CA LYS A 84 11.75 -1.75 -12.39
C LYS A 84 11.45 -0.99 -11.10
N ARG A 85 11.88 0.25 -11.01
CA ARG A 85 11.68 1.12 -9.85
C ARG A 85 11.55 2.58 -10.25
N VAL A 86 10.73 3.29 -9.51
CA VAL A 86 10.60 4.74 -9.57
C VAL A 86 10.70 5.25 -8.14
N HIS A 87 11.50 6.28 -7.94
CA HIS A 87 11.57 7.06 -6.70
C HIS A 87 11.31 8.52 -7.06
N VAL A 88 10.45 9.19 -6.29
CA VAL A 88 10.09 10.60 -6.45
C VAL A 88 10.26 11.30 -5.12
N SER A 89 10.73 12.54 -5.17
CA SER A 89 10.74 13.46 -4.03
C SER A 89 10.57 14.89 -4.55
N ARG A 90 10.57 15.87 -3.63
CA ARG A 90 10.55 17.30 -3.98
C ARG A 90 11.70 17.74 -4.89
N SER A 91 12.83 17.02 -4.91
CA SER A 91 13.99 17.39 -5.72
C SER A 91 13.94 16.84 -7.15
N GLY A 92 13.06 15.88 -7.44
CA GLY A 92 12.95 15.25 -8.76
C GLY A 92 12.60 13.77 -8.68
N MET A 93 12.96 13.03 -9.71
CA MET A 93 12.69 11.59 -9.81
C MET A 93 13.89 10.78 -10.30
N VAL A 94 13.91 9.50 -9.92
CA VAL A 94 14.82 8.49 -10.46
C VAL A 94 13.99 7.31 -10.93
N VAL A 95 14.19 6.91 -12.19
CA VAL A 95 13.54 5.76 -12.82
C VAL A 95 14.62 4.76 -13.23
N SER A 96 14.37 3.49 -13.00
CA SER A 96 15.23 2.41 -13.50
C SER A 96 14.38 1.23 -13.95
N ASP A 97 14.78 0.59 -15.05
CA ASP A 97 14.14 -0.63 -15.54
C ASP A 97 14.91 -1.91 -15.20
N GLY A 98 16.09 -1.77 -14.57
CA GLY A 98 17.03 -2.83 -14.27
C GLY A 98 18.31 -2.79 -15.12
N ASN A 99 18.26 -2.16 -16.29
CA ASN A 99 19.39 -2.01 -17.20
C ASN A 99 19.85 -0.56 -17.24
N CYS A 100 18.89 0.36 -17.33
CA CYS A 100 19.14 1.79 -17.36
C CYS A 100 18.65 2.45 -16.07
N ILE A 101 19.27 3.58 -15.74
CA ILE A 101 18.87 4.50 -14.68
C ILE A 101 18.85 5.90 -15.27
N THR A 102 17.69 6.55 -15.18
CA THR A 102 17.50 7.93 -15.61
C THR A 102 17.01 8.76 -14.43
N SER A 103 17.58 9.95 -14.25
CA SER A 103 17.14 10.91 -13.25
C SER A 103 16.66 12.21 -13.88
N MET A 104 15.68 12.81 -13.24
CA MET A 104 15.05 14.07 -13.65
C MET A 104 15.02 15.01 -12.46
N ASP A 105 15.27 16.29 -12.67
CA ASP A 105 15.05 17.31 -11.63
C ASP A 105 13.56 17.61 -11.43
N HIS A 106 13.25 18.51 -10.51
CA HIS A 106 11.87 18.94 -10.23
C HIS A 106 11.27 19.87 -11.30
N PHE A 107 12.05 20.32 -12.28
CA PHE A 107 11.58 21.10 -13.43
C PHE A 107 11.25 20.24 -14.64
N GLY A 108 11.63 18.95 -14.61
CA GLY A 108 11.39 18.02 -15.71
C GLY A 108 12.60 17.80 -16.61
N HIS A 109 13.78 18.36 -16.28
CA HIS A 109 14.99 18.15 -17.07
C HIS A 109 15.66 16.84 -16.71
N ILE A 110 16.12 16.11 -17.72
CA ILE A 110 16.96 14.92 -17.52
C ILE A 110 18.34 15.36 -17.06
N ILE A 111 18.75 14.91 -15.87
CA ILE A 111 20.03 15.25 -15.26
C ILE A 111 21.08 14.18 -15.55
N SER A 112 20.66 12.91 -15.60
CA SER A 112 21.56 11.80 -15.91
C SER A 112 20.78 10.66 -16.54
N SER A 113 21.45 9.93 -17.43
CA SER A 113 20.97 8.66 -17.96
C SER A 113 22.17 7.75 -18.20
N ALA A 114 22.14 6.56 -17.60
CA ALA A 114 23.17 5.53 -17.72
C ALA A 114 22.52 4.17 -17.99
#